data_AF-A0A2N2Y3I6-F1
#
_entry.id   AF-A0A2N2Y3I6-F1
#
_cell.length_a   1.000
_cell.length_b   1.000
_cell.length_c   1.000
_cell.angle_alpha   90.00
_cell.angle_beta   90.00
_cell.angle_gamma   90.00
#
_symmetry.space_group_name_H-M   'P 1'
#
loop_
_entity.id
_entity.type
_entity.pdbx_description
1 polymer ?
#
loop_
_entity_poly.entity_id
_entity_poly.type
_entity_poly.pdbx_seq_one_letter_code
_entity_poly.pdbx_strand_id
1 'polypeptide(L)'
;MKRIMFLSFLLFMGIGTMLYSQTIEVQNTYEITGKAKRGALGHVEYDQASGVYTLVYVTKSNEKKAKFQVYTFDRDFKFLNMVEDEIEFDKAKTKYTWFKYNGELYSVTGNYVEPNLVGTLVLKKKKITYKYDWLLLGYYKTVEILEKVKPKTDDGRKLFYLKHAEDDRTGDIYVLCGVKANMKDAKDDNAAAYRHQMDIHLLKFNADLDIVGDIPVKFDFPQQVAFGTTITKMYEDDPDNPGISGIVFVTVPMGGPGMNKFADPKMNNYTYLRFNTEGTPSLKERISFESPAIYWRMDEMVVADDAVYIFGVSAPGKEKYYNMITNVTKFKGVQLMKIAGGKVEYLTETTLEDFAAKVKFPPSQKKIEAYEGKRFHFANYYVSDNGDFFVLGQKFDEAKEGNKYKDVLTFHFDNKGVLKSQYAVDLLESNQYSKAAGCPQDLIEGNKSMYWLMMEIKGVTMWNPKPLTYPRIGKIDINTGTISDPAAFGKIEKADYYLDPKFPFLQTDGGNKIVFFGSDKSGKTIWFCRVAL
;
A
#
# COMPACT_ATOMS: atom_id res chain seq x y z
N MET A 1 -66.92 -32.81 -29.60
CA MET A 1 -67.15 -32.82 -28.14
C MET A 1 -65.80 -32.76 -27.43
N LYS A 2 -65.63 -31.74 -26.55
CA LYS A 2 -64.71 -31.62 -25.37
C LYS A 2 -63.22 -32.04 -25.55
N ARG A 3 -62.25 -31.12 -25.58
CA ARG A 3 -61.56 -30.41 -24.45
C ARG A 3 -60.91 -31.35 -23.42
N ILE A 4 -59.59 -31.20 -23.22
CA ILE A 4 -58.80 -31.06 -21.96
C ILE A 4 -57.30 -31.09 -22.37
N MET A 5 -56.62 -29.94 -22.50
CA MET A 5 -55.76 -29.28 -21.49
C MET A 5 -54.54 -30.11 -21.03
N PHE A 6 -53.35 -29.72 -21.48
CA PHE A 6 -52.19 -29.44 -20.62
C PHE A 6 -51.18 -28.58 -21.38
N LEU A 7 -51.31 -27.26 -21.23
CA LEU A 7 -50.33 -26.26 -21.64
C LEU A 7 -49.56 -25.89 -20.37
N SER A 8 -48.40 -26.52 -20.15
CA SER A 8 -47.53 -26.16 -19.02
C SER A 8 -46.64 -24.99 -19.41
N PHE A 9 -46.98 -23.87 -18.80
CA PHE A 9 -46.23 -22.63 -18.68
C PHE A 9 -44.78 -22.89 -18.24
N LEU A 10 -43.81 -22.47 -19.05
CA LEU A 10 -42.43 -22.27 -18.63
C LEU A 10 -41.98 -20.90 -19.14
N LEU A 11 -42.63 -19.88 -18.58
CA LEU A 11 -42.19 -18.49 -18.65
C LEU A 11 -41.03 -18.36 -17.64
N PHE A 12 -39.81 -18.69 -18.06
CA PHE A 12 -38.62 -18.23 -17.35
C PHE A 12 -38.57 -16.71 -17.54
N MET A 13 -39.19 -15.96 -16.62
CA MET A 13 -38.85 -14.57 -16.40
C MET A 13 -37.40 -14.55 -15.92
N GLY A 14 -36.48 -14.39 -16.86
CA GLY A 14 -35.16 -13.88 -16.59
C GLY A 14 -35.32 -12.45 -16.07
N ILE A 15 -35.53 -12.30 -14.77
CA ILE A 15 -35.21 -11.06 -14.08
C ILE A 15 -33.68 -11.02 -14.06
N GLY A 16 -33.10 -10.68 -15.21
CA GLY A 16 -31.74 -10.21 -15.26
C GLY A 16 -31.75 -8.92 -14.44
N THR A 17 -31.16 -8.96 -13.25
CA THR A 17 -30.79 -7.75 -12.55
C THR A 17 -29.88 -6.98 -13.49
N MET A 18 -30.43 -5.98 -14.18
CA MET A 18 -29.63 -5.01 -14.92
C MET A 18 -28.79 -4.29 -13.86
N LEU A 19 -27.56 -4.75 -13.66
CA LEU A 19 -26.56 -3.98 -12.95
C LEU A 19 -26.30 -2.76 -13.82
N TYR A 20 -26.89 -1.62 -13.45
CA TYR A 20 -26.66 -0.37 -14.14
C TYR A 20 -25.16 -0.04 -14.08
N SER A 21 -24.60 0.23 -15.26
CA SER A 21 -23.29 0.86 -15.40
C SER A 21 -23.29 2.21 -14.70
N GLN A 22 -22.14 2.63 -14.15
CA GLN A 22 -22.03 3.89 -13.42
C GLN A 22 -22.30 5.06 -14.36
N THR A 23 -23.21 5.95 -13.97
CA THR A 23 -23.66 7.06 -14.80
C THR A 23 -22.93 8.36 -14.45
N ILE A 24 -22.48 9.06 -15.49
CA ILE A 24 -21.98 10.44 -15.37
C ILE A 24 -23.16 11.33 -14.96
N GLU A 25 -23.03 12.02 -13.82
CA GLU A 25 -24.02 13.03 -13.42
C GLU A 25 -23.74 14.37 -14.11
N VAL A 26 -22.47 14.79 -14.11
CA VAL A 26 -22.04 16.03 -14.73
C VAL A 26 -20.59 15.86 -15.19
N GLN A 27 -20.31 16.43 -16.35
CA GLN A 27 -18.99 16.45 -16.94
C GLN A 27 -18.79 17.80 -17.60
N ASN A 28 -17.64 18.43 -17.35
CA ASN A 28 -17.35 19.75 -17.90
C ASN A 28 -15.86 19.93 -18.12
N THR A 29 -15.51 20.98 -18.85
CA THR A 29 -14.12 21.34 -19.18
C THR A 29 -13.92 22.83 -19.06
N TYR A 30 -12.70 23.24 -18.76
CA TYR A 30 -12.33 24.65 -18.70
C TYR A 30 -10.91 24.87 -19.22
N GLU A 31 -10.69 25.95 -19.98
CA GLU A 31 -9.36 26.32 -20.44
C GLU A 31 -8.65 27.17 -19.37
N ILE A 32 -7.60 26.62 -18.76
CA ILE A 32 -6.80 27.34 -17.77
C ILE A 32 -5.78 28.26 -18.44
N THR A 33 -5.28 29.25 -17.70
CA THR A 33 -4.29 30.18 -18.26
C THR A 33 -2.99 29.45 -18.60
N GLY A 34 -2.20 30.04 -19.51
CA GLY A 34 -0.87 29.54 -19.83
C GLY A 34 0.10 29.51 -18.63
N LYS A 35 -0.14 30.33 -17.58
CA LYS A 35 0.63 30.27 -16.33
C LYS A 35 0.32 28.99 -15.55
N ALA A 36 -0.96 28.68 -15.33
CA ALA A 36 -1.38 27.45 -14.66
C ALA A 36 -0.93 26.19 -15.42
N LYS A 37 -1.08 26.19 -16.75
CA LYS A 37 -0.62 25.11 -17.63
C LYS A 37 0.87 24.77 -17.44
N ARG A 38 1.71 25.79 -17.26
CA ARG A 38 3.16 25.62 -17.03
C ARG A 38 3.51 25.39 -15.56
N GLY A 39 2.56 25.63 -14.66
CA GLY A 39 2.68 25.38 -13.23
C GLY A 39 2.33 23.94 -12.87
N ALA A 40 2.10 23.73 -11.57
CA ALA A 40 1.69 22.45 -11.01
C ALA A 40 0.41 22.62 -10.20
N LEU A 41 -0.52 21.67 -10.32
CA LEU A 41 -1.70 21.59 -9.45
C LEU A 41 -1.22 21.21 -8.05
N GLY A 42 -1.34 22.15 -7.12
CA GLY A 42 -0.86 21.99 -5.75
C GLY A 42 -1.89 21.37 -4.82
N HIS A 43 -3.17 21.69 -5.05
CA HIS A 43 -4.28 21.26 -4.21
C HIS A 43 -5.62 21.30 -4.93
N VAL A 44 -6.52 20.41 -4.51
CA VAL A 44 -7.92 20.36 -4.88
C VAL A 44 -8.74 20.14 -3.62
N GLU A 45 -9.78 20.95 -3.43
CA GLU A 45 -10.73 20.79 -2.33
C GLU A 45 -12.18 20.93 -2.84
N TYR A 46 -13.11 20.32 -2.10
CA TYR A 46 -14.54 20.48 -2.27
C TYR A 46 -15.18 20.88 -0.96
N ASP A 47 -15.81 22.05 -0.92
CA ASP A 47 -16.61 22.49 0.22
C ASP A 47 -18.03 21.95 0.08
N GLN A 48 -18.41 21.02 0.96
CA GLN A 48 -19.75 20.42 0.95
C GLN A 48 -20.87 21.41 1.27
N ALA A 49 -20.61 22.44 2.09
CA ALA A 49 -21.62 23.40 2.51
C ALA A 49 -21.96 24.39 1.40
N SER A 50 -20.94 24.91 0.70
CA SER A 50 -21.13 25.83 -0.42
C SER A 50 -21.29 25.13 -1.78
N GLY A 51 -20.85 23.88 -1.88
CA GLY A 51 -20.84 23.13 -3.15
C GLY A 51 -19.77 23.61 -4.13
N VAL A 52 -18.74 24.30 -3.64
CA VAL A 52 -17.68 24.91 -4.45
C VAL A 52 -16.45 24.00 -4.52
N TYR A 53 -15.88 23.88 -5.72
CA TYR A 53 -14.57 23.26 -5.94
C TYR A 53 -13.49 24.33 -6.06
N THR A 54 -12.39 24.15 -5.36
CA THR A 54 -11.22 25.04 -5.46
C THR A 54 -10.02 24.26 -5.98
N LEU A 55 -9.41 24.75 -7.06
CA LEU A 55 -8.17 24.22 -7.62
C LEU A 55 -7.06 25.27 -7.48
N VAL A 56 -5.98 24.91 -6.79
CA VAL A 56 -4.86 25.83 -6.56
C VAL A 56 -3.64 25.42 -7.35
N TYR A 57 -3.25 26.24 -8.33
CA TYR A 57 -2.05 26.03 -9.14
C TYR A 57 -0.89 26.87 -8.62
N VAL A 58 0.28 26.26 -8.43
CA VAL A 58 1.55 26.95 -8.21
C VAL A 58 2.13 27.29 -9.58
N THR A 59 2.16 28.57 -9.94
CA THR A 59 2.48 28.99 -11.32
C THR A 59 3.90 29.52 -11.50
N LYS A 60 4.50 30.03 -10.42
CA LYS A 60 5.87 30.53 -10.39
C LYS A 60 6.33 30.71 -8.94
N SER A 61 7.64 30.70 -8.73
CA SER A 61 8.29 31.25 -7.54
C SER A 61 9.39 32.25 -7.94
N ASN A 62 9.77 33.10 -7.00
CA ASN A 62 11.04 33.81 -7.01
C ASN A 62 11.74 33.59 -5.65
N GLU A 63 12.84 34.30 -5.37
CA GLU A 63 13.63 34.08 -4.14
C GLU A 63 12.85 34.26 -2.82
N LYS A 64 11.70 34.95 -2.81
CA LYS A 64 10.95 35.26 -1.58
C LYS A 64 9.46 34.91 -1.63
N LYS A 65 8.88 34.78 -2.82
CA LYS A 65 7.43 34.69 -3.02
C LYS A 65 7.05 33.52 -3.93
N ALA A 66 5.92 32.90 -3.60
CA ALA A 66 5.20 31.98 -4.47
C ALA A 66 4.04 32.73 -5.14
N LYS A 67 3.74 32.35 -6.40
CA LYS A 67 2.59 32.83 -7.16
C LYS A 67 1.61 31.71 -7.41
N PHE A 68 0.37 31.92 -7.00
CA PHE A 68 -0.72 30.97 -7.14
C PHE A 68 -1.78 31.51 -8.10
N GLN A 69 -2.46 30.59 -8.79
CA GLN A 69 -3.75 30.86 -9.39
C GLN A 69 -4.78 29.94 -8.75
N VAL A 70 -5.79 30.54 -8.13
CA VAL A 70 -6.87 29.82 -7.45
C VAL A 70 -8.11 29.91 -8.33
N TYR A 71 -8.55 28.78 -8.86
CA TYR A 71 -9.75 28.67 -9.67
C TYR A 71 -10.88 28.14 -8.80
N THR A 72 -12.06 28.74 -8.90
CA THR A 72 -13.27 28.25 -8.24
C THR A 72 -14.33 27.86 -9.25
N PHE A 73 -15.01 26.76 -8.96
CA PHE A 73 -16.08 26.22 -9.78
C PHE A 73 -17.30 25.89 -8.91
N ASP A 74 -18.49 26.05 -9.48
CA ASP A 74 -19.72 25.62 -8.82
C ASP A 74 -19.89 24.09 -8.86
N ARG A 75 -21.01 23.61 -8.31
CA ARG A 75 -21.34 22.19 -8.26
C ARG A 75 -21.51 21.55 -9.65
N ASP A 76 -21.74 22.32 -10.71
CA ASP A 76 -21.85 21.82 -12.08
C ASP A 76 -20.55 22.06 -12.88
N PHE A 77 -19.45 22.33 -12.16
CA PHE A 77 -18.14 22.64 -12.70
C PHE A 77 -18.12 23.87 -13.62
N LYS A 78 -19.07 24.79 -13.46
CA LYS A 78 -19.04 26.07 -14.15
C LYS A 78 -18.07 26.99 -13.43
N PHE A 79 -17.22 27.64 -14.21
CA PHE A 79 -16.24 28.58 -13.69
C PHE A 79 -16.92 29.75 -13.01
N LEU A 80 -16.51 30.04 -11.77
CA LEU A 80 -17.01 31.16 -10.98
C LEU A 80 -16.01 32.31 -11.02
N ASN A 81 -14.77 32.06 -10.60
CA ASN A 81 -13.70 33.06 -10.67
C ASN A 81 -12.29 32.43 -10.71
N MET A 82 -11.31 33.27 -11.01
CA MET A 82 -9.89 32.97 -10.82
C MET A 82 -9.23 34.18 -10.18
N VAL A 83 -8.48 33.95 -9.10
CA VAL A 83 -7.69 34.98 -8.43
C VAL A 83 -6.21 34.62 -8.47
N GLU A 84 -5.37 35.62 -8.71
CA GLU A 84 -3.92 35.49 -8.56
C GLU A 84 -3.52 35.89 -7.13
N ASP A 85 -2.64 35.10 -6.52
CA ASP A 85 -2.09 35.38 -5.21
C ASP A 85 -0.56 35.39 -5.31
N GLU A 86 0.07 36.45 -4.85
CA GLU A 86 1.52 36.57 -4.77
C GLU A 86 1.92 36.86 -3.33
N ILE A 87 2.48 35.85 -2.69
CA ILE A 87 2.61 35.82 -1.23
C ILE A 87 4.00 35.33 -0.84
N GLU A 88 4.58 35.99 0.17
CA GLU A 88 5.85 35.58 0.78
C GLU A 88 5.75 34.14 1.30
N PHE A 89 6.82 33.35 1.16
CA PHE A 89 6.78 31.91 1.44
C PHE A 89 6.24 31.56 2.83
N ASP A 90 6.66 32.26 3.87
CA ASP A 90 6.19 31.97 5.24
C ASP A 90 4.69 32.21 5.40
N LYS A 91 4.17 33.26 4.75
CA LYS A 91 2.71 33.52 4.72
C LYS A 91 1.98 32.51 3.85
N ALA A 92 2.61 32.05 2.77
CA ALA A 92 2.06 31.02 1.87
C ALA A 92 1.84 29.71 2.63
N LYS A 93 2.80 29.28 3.47
CA LYS A 93 2.67 28.08 4.31
C LYS A 93 1.49 28.16 5.28
N THR A 94 1.25 29.34 5.85
CA THR A 94 0.13 29.56 6.77
C THR A 94 -1.21 29.52 6.03
N LYS A 95 -1.29 30.14 4.85
CA LYS A 95 -2.52 30.18 4.05
C LYS A 95 -2.83 28.84 3.38
N TYR A 96 -1.82 28.20 2.81
CA TYR A 96 -1.89 26.92 2.10
C TYR A 96 -1.09 25.90 2.91
N THR A 97 -1.74 25.23 3.85
CA THR A 97 -1.09 24.30 4.79
C THR A 97 -0.42 23.10 4.09
N TRP A 98 -0.84 22.78 2.87
CA TRP A 98 -0.23 21.78 1.97
C TRP A 98 1.05 22.27 1.27
N PHE A 99 1.36 23.58 1.30
CA PHE A 99 2.54 24.15 0.66
C PHE A 99 3.77 24.04 1.58
N LYS A 100 4.41 22.86 1.56
CA LYS A 100 5.54 22.52 2.44
C LYS A 100 6.90 22.96 1.87
N TYR A 101 7.16 24.26 1.78
CA TYR A 101 8.43 24.79 1.24
C TYR A 101 9.42 25.26 2.32
N ASN A 102 10.49 24.53 2.57
CA ASN A 102 11.54 24.87 3.56
C ASN A 102 12.79 25.56 2.97
N GLY A 103 12.69 26.12 1.77
CA GLY A 103 13.81 26.72 1.03
C GLY A 103 14.27 25.87 -0.16
N GLU A 104 14.98 26.47 -1.12
CA GLU A 104 15.45 25.79 -2.34
C GLU A 104 16.38 24.61 -2.02
N LEU A 105 17.20 24.78 -0.98
CA LEU A 105 18.17 23.80 -0.52
C LEU A 105 18.27 23.88 1.00
N TYR A 106 18.10 22.76 1.70
CA TYR A 106 18.41 22.66 3.12
C TYR A 106 18.99 21.29 3.45
N SER A 107 19.63 21.15 4.62
CA SER A 107 20.15 19.87 5.07
C SER A 107 19.67 19.58 6.49
N VAL A 108 19.42 18.31 6.77
CA VAL A 108 19.19 17.79 8.12
C VAL A 108 20.14 16.64 8.38
N THR A 109 20.35 16.33 9.66
CA THR A 109 21.05 15.12 10.07
C THR A 109 20.01 14.05 10.32
N GLY A 110 20.24 12.84 9.83
CA GLY A 110 19.47 11.66 10.14
C GLY A 110 20.40 10.50 10.46
N ASN A 111 19.83 9.32 10.66
CA ASN A 111 20.59 8.12 10.93
C ASN A 111 20.27 7.01 9.93
N TYR A 112 21.14 6.02 9.81
CA TYR A 112 20.96 4.89 8.91
C TYR A 112 21.52 3.62 9.52
N VAL A 113 20.87 2.49 9.25
CA VAL A 113 21.27 1.18 9.77
C VAL A 113 21.71 0.26 8.63
N GLU A 114 22.84 -0.43 8.83
CA GLU A 114 23.22 -1.53 7.94
C GLU A 114 23.95 -2.65 8.70
N PRO A 115 23.88 -3.89 8.20
CA PRO A 115 24.80 -4.95 8.62
C PRO A 115 26.17 -4.78 7.96
N ASN A 116 27.23 -5.21 8.65
CA ASN A 116 28.50 -5.53 7.97
C ASN A 116 28.46 -6.92 7.29
N LEU A 117 29.54 -7.30 6.60
CA LEU A 117 29.64 -8.59 5.88
C LEU A 117 29.36 -9.85 6.72
N VAL A 118 29.47 -9.77 8.05
CA VAL A 118 29.18 -10.89 8.97
C VAL A 118 27.90 -10.65 9.79
N GLY A 119 27.00 -9.80 9.29
CA GLY A 119 25.70 -9.51 9.89
C GLY A 119 25.73 -8.69 11.18
N THR A 120 26.87 -8.09 11.54
CA THR A 120 26.95 -7.25 12.76
C THR A 120 26.27 -5.91 12.52
N LEU A 121 25.46 -5.47 13.48
CA LEU A 121 24.80 -4.16 13.47
C LEU A 121 25.82 -3.02 13.38
N VAL A 122 25.59 -2.12 12.42
CA VAL A 122 26.31 -0.85 12.27
C VAL A 122 25.27 0.26 12.13
N LEU A 123 25.43 1.30 12.93
CA LEU A 123 24.67 2.54 12.83
C LEU A 123 25.54 3.59 12.15
N LYS A 124 24.92 4.48 11.38
CA LYS A 124 25.59 5.58 10.71
C LYS A 124 24.83 6.87 10.91
N LYS A 125 25.56 7.95 11.22
CA LYS A 125 25.00 9.31 11.13
C LYS A 125 25.10 9.75 9.67
N LYS A 126 24.01 10.26 9.10
CA LYS A 126 23.94 10.74 7.71
C LYS A 126 23.51 12.20 7.66
N LYS A 127 24.04 12.96 6.71
CA LYS A 127 23.50 14.27 6.31
C LYS A 127 22.61 14.06 5.10
N ILE A 128 21.35 14.47 5.20
CA ILE A 128 20.40 14.45 4.10
C ILE A 128 20.26 15.87 3.60
N THR A 129 20.53 16.11 2.32
CA THR A 129 20.34 17.40 1.67
C THR A 129 19.10 17.34 0.78
N TYR A 130 18.16 18.25 1.04
CA TYR A 130 16.88 18.38 0.38
C TYR A 130 16.95 19.51 -0.64
N LYS A 131 16.61 19.23 -1.90
CA LYS A 131 16.50 20.23 -2.98
C LYS A 131 15.06 20.29 -3.51
N TYR A 132 14.45 21.47 -3.48
CA TYR A 132 13.06 21.63 -3.90
C TYR A 132 12.89 21.51 -5.43
N ASP A 133 11.79 20.89 -5.85
CA ASP A 133 11.35 20.79 -7.23
C ASP A 133 9.99 21.48 -7.37
N TRP A 134 9.97 22.57 -8.13
CA TRP A 134 8.78 23.38 -8.37
C TRP A 134 7.76 22.72 -9.31
N LEU A 135 8.15 21.70 -10.06
CA LEU A 135 7.28 20.94 -10.96
C LEU A 135 6.58 19.80 -10.22
N LEU A 136 7.29 19.14 -9.30
CA LEU A 136 6.73 18.09 -8.44
C LEU A 136 6.13 18.63 -7.14
N LEU A 137 6.43 19.88 -6.80
CA LEU A 137 6.06 20.52 -5.52
C LEU A 137 6.51 19.69 -4.32
N GLY A 138 7.78 19.28 -4.33
CA GLY A 138 8.37 18.41 -3.32
C GLY A 138 9.91 18.46 -3.33
N TYR A 139 10.56 17.65 -2.51
CA TYR A 139 12.02 17.66 -2.36
C TYR A 139 12.70 16.39 -2.89
N TYR A 140 13.80 16.55 -3.63
CA TYR A 140 14.79 15.49 -3.85
C TYR A 140 15.76 15.41 -2.68
N LYS A 141 16.21 14.20 -2.34
CA LYS A 141 17.17 13.97 -1.24
C LYS A 141 18.51 13.44 -1.77
N THR A 142 19.62 13.98 -1.29
CA THR A 142 20.96 13.38 -1.41
C THR A 142 21.52 13.07 -0.02
N VAL A 143 22.29 11.98 0.10
CA VAL A 143 22.72 11.45 1.41
C VAL A 143 24.25 11.35 1.47
N GLU A 144 24.84 11.91 2.52
CA GLU A 144 26.26 11.81 2.86
C GLU A 144 26.42 11.09 4.22
N ILE A 145 27.36 10.15 4.34
CA ILE A 145 27.63 9.45 5.61
C ILE A 145 28.68 10.22 6.40
N LEU A 146 28.37 10.58 7.65
CA LEU A 146 29.23 11.36 8.54
C LEU A 146 30.03 10.46 9.49
N GLU A 147 29.34 9.59 10.23
CA GLU A 147 29.91 8.78 11.31
C GLU A 147 29.41 7.33 11.24
N LYS A 148 30.17 6.39 11.84
CA LYS A 148 29.75 4.99 12.00
C LYS A 148 29.96 4.51 13.45
N VAL A 149 28.92 3.96 14.05
CA VAL A 149 28.91 3.37 15.40
C VAL A 149 28.59 1.88 15.31
N LYS A 150 29.23 1.06 16.16
CA LYS A 150 28.97 -0.38 16.29
C LYS A 150 28.52 -0.69 17.72
N PRO A 151 27.22 -0.61 18.01
CA PRO A 151 26.73 -0.79 19.36
C PRO A 151 27.01 -2.20 19.89
N LYS A 152 27.13 -2.28 21.21
CA LYS A 152 27.32 -3.51 21.97
C LYS A 152 26.34 -3.51 23.13
N THR A 153 26.02 -4.69 23.64
CA THR A 153 25.35 -4.84 24.95
C THR A 153 26.27 -4.36 26.08
N ASP A 154 25.71 -4.15 27.28
CA ASP A 154 26.45 -3.71 28.46
C ASP A 154 27.62 -4.66 28.82
N ASP A 155 27.46 -5.95 28.55
CA ASP A 155 28.48 -6.98 28.74
C ASP A 155 29.49 -7.08 27.57
N GLY A 156 29.42 -6.16 26.62
CA GLY A 156 30.35 -6.03 25.50
C GLY A 156 30.11 -6.99 24.31
N ARG A 157 29.00 -7.73 24.28
CA ARG A 157 28.65 -8.60 23.13
C ARG A 157 28.25 -7.77 21.92
N LYS A 158 28.52 -8.34 20.74
CA LYS A 158 28.15 -7.74 19.44
C LYS A 158 26.69 -8.05 19.14
N LEU A 159 26.03 -7.15 18.42
CA LEU A 159 24.65 -7.32 17.98
C LEU A 159 24.62 -7.79 16.52
N PHE A 160 23.75 -8.75 16.20
CA PHE A 160 23.45 -9.22 14.86
C PHE A 160 22.23 -8.47 14.34
N TYR A 161 22.37 -7.78 13.21
CA TYR A 161 21.27 -7.04 12.60
C TYR A 161 20.22 -8.00 12.02
N LEU A 162 18.95 -7.77 12.34
CA LEU A 162 17.82 -8.49 11.73
C LEU A 162 16.97 -7.55 10.86
N LYS A 163 16.47 -6.46 11.45
CA LYS A 163 15.61 -5.49 10.77
C LYS A 163 15.62 -4.14 11.50
N HIS A 164 15.16 -3.08 10.86
CA HIS A 164 15.03 -1.77 11.51
C HIS A 164 13.87 -0.94 10.93
N ALA A 165 13.57 0.16 11.60
CA ALA A 165 12.75 1.25 11.13
C ALA A 165 13.37 2.59 11.58
N GLU A 166 13.20 3.63 10.76
CA GLU A 166 13.72 4.98 11.00
C GLU A 166 12.54 5.95 11.12
N ASP A 167 12.51 6.77 12.17
CA ASP A 167 11.59 7.90 12.27
C ASP A 167 12.31 9.16 11.76
N ASP A 168 12.02 9.56 10.53
CA ASP A 168 12.66 10.69 9.87
C ASP A 168 12.36 12.03 10.59
N ARG A 169 11.28 12.12 11.38
CA ARG A 169 10.89 13.35 12.10
C ARG A 169 11.70 13.51 13.38
N THR A 170 11.85 12.44 14.17
CA THR A 170 12.58 12.52 15.45
C THR A 170 14.06 12.17 15.31
N GLY A 171 14.44 11.46 14.25
CA GLY A 171 15.76 10.86 14.08
C GLY A 171 15.96 9.56 14.87
N ASP A 172 14.92 9.08 15.56
CA ASP A 172 14.94 7.82 16.30
C ASP A 172 15.08 6.63 15.33
N ILE A 173 15.80 5.60 15.78
CA ILE A 173 15.89 4.32 15.08
C ILE A 173 15.42 3.22 16.00
N TYR A 174 14.61 2.31 15.47
CA TYR A 174 14.25 1.07 16.12
C TYR A 174 14.92 -0.08 15.39
N VAL A 175 15.71 -0.89 16.10
CA VAL A 175 16.46 -2.00 15.51
C VAL A 175 16.10 -3.30 16.20
N LEU A 176 15.60 -4.26 15.42
CA LEU A 176 15.52 -5.65 15.84
C LEU A 176 16.88 -6.29 15.60
N CYS A 177 17.48 -6.83 16.65
CA CYS A 177 18.79 -7.45 16.59
C CYS A 177 18.91 -8.67 17.50
N GLY A 178 19.81 -9.59 17.15
CA GLY A 178 20.15 -10.74 17.98
C GLY A 178 21.44 -10.54 18.76
N VAL A 179 21.52 -11.04 19.98
CA VAL A 179 22.77 -11.01 20.76
C VAL A 179 23.72 -12.10 20.28
N LYS A 180 24.90 -11.72 19.75
CA LYS A 180 25.91 -12.71 19.36
C LYS A 180 26.55 -13.34 20.59
N ALA A 181 26.72 -14.66 20.56
CA ALA A 181 27.60 -15.34 21.50
C ALA A 181 29.04 -14.83 21.37
N ASN A 182 29.74 -14.75 22.49
CA ASN A 182 31.19 -14.55 22.46
C ASN A 182 31.90 -15.91 22.19
N MET A 183 33.21 -15.88 21.96
CA MET A 183 33.99 -17.09 21.66
C MET A 183 34.03 -18.10 22.82
N LYS A 184 33.79 -17.67 24.06
CA LYS A 184 33.75 -18.56 25.22
C LYS A 184 32.40 -19.29 25.27
N ASP A 185 31.30 -18.55 25.15
CA ASP A 185 29.93 -19.08 25.12
C ASP A 185 29.80 -20.19 24.07
N ALA A 186 30.31 -19.96 22.86
CA ALA A 186 30.23 -20.92 21.76
C ALA A 186 31.11 -22.18 21.93
N LYS A 187 32.07 -22.17 22.85
CA LYS A 187 32.88 -23.35 23.20
C LYS A 187 32.23 -24.18 24.31
N ASP A 188 31.57 -23.50 25.24
CA ASP A 188 30.97 -24.12 26.42
C ASP A 188 29.58 -24.71 26.13
N ASP A 189 28.84 -24.11 25.19
CA ASP A 189 27.53 -24.57 24.74
C ASP A 189 27.38 -24.43 23.22
N ASN A 190 27.23 -25.56 22.53
CA ASN A 190 27.02 -25.58 21.08
C ASN A 190 25.71 -24.87 20.67
N ALA A 191 24.70 -24.79 21.54
CA ALA A 191 23.48 -24.02 21.28
C ALA A 191 23.75 -22.51 21.28
N ALA A 192 24.77 -22.04 22.00
CA ALA A 192 25.14 -20.63 22.04
C ALA A 192 25.57 -20.08 20.67
N ALA A 193 26.01 -20.94 19.74
CA ALA A 193 26.27 -20.54 18.35
C ALA A 193 25.04 -19.89 17.68
N TYR A 194 23.83 -20.29 18.09
CA TYR A 194 22.55 -19.79 17.60
C TYR A 194 21.91 -18.73 18.50
N ARG A 195 22.63 -18.22 19.51
CA ARG A 195 22.08 -17.23 20.47
C ARG A 195 21.46 -16.01 19.79
N HIS A 196 22.06 -15.51 18.72
CA HIS A 196 21.54 -14.35 17.97
C HIS A 196 20.19 -14.62 17.27
N GLN A 197 19.72 -15.86 17.26
CA GLN A 197 18.41 -16.27 16.74
C GLN A 197 17.43 -16.61 17.88
N MET A 198 17.89 -16.65 19.13
CA MET A 198 17.09 -16.99 20.32
C MET A 198 16.95 -15.82 21.31
N ASP A 199 17.97 -14.96 21.39
CA ASP A 199 18.06 -13.80 22.27
C ASP A 199 17.95 -12.55 21.40
N ILE A 200 16.71 -12.19 21.04
CA ILE A 200 16.39 -11.09 20.14
C ILE A 200 15.99 -9.87 20.97
N HIS A 201 16.41 -8.69 20.57
CA HIS A 201 16.13 -7.43 21.26
C HIS A 201 15.54 -6.44 20.26
N LEU A 202 14.53 -5.66 20.68
CA LEU A 202 14.21 -4.40 20.04
C LEU A 202 14.94 -3.27 20.77
N LEU A 203 15.93 -2.70 20.11
CA LEU A 203 16.66 -1.53 20.62
C LEU A 203 16.09 -0.25 20.04
N LYS A 204 15.98 0.79 20.87
CA LYS A 204 15.69 2.15 20.44
C LYS A 204 16.96 2.98 20.55
N PHE A 205 17.32 3.66 19.46
CA PHE A 205 18.39 4.65 19.42
C PHE A 205 17.80 6.04 19.21
N ASN A 206 18.34 7.05 19.88
CA ASN A 206 18.00 8.45 19.64
C ASN A 206 18.73 9.01 18.40
N ALA A 207 18.48 10.29 18.08
CA ALA A 207 19.13 10.99 16.97
C ALA A 207 20.67 11.04 17.06
N ASP A 208 21.24 10.87 18.25
CA ASP A 208 22.68 10.86 18.49
C ASP A 208 23.29 9.44 18.56
N LEU A 209 22.50 8.41 18.24
CA LEU A 209 22.88 7.00 18.24
C LEU A 209 23.11 6.39 19.63
N ASP A 210 22.60 7.02 20.69
CA ASP A 210 22.59 6.45 22.03
C ASP A 210 21.45 5.44 22.18
N ILE A 211 21.70 4.34 22.89
CA ILE A 211 20.65 3.39 23.26
C ILE A 211 19.78 4.04 24.34
N VAL A 212 18.50 4.24 24.03
CA VAL A 212 17.50 4.82 24.94
C VAL A 212 16.35 3.87 25.26
N GLY A 213 16.39 2.65 24.72
CA GLY A 213 15.46 1.57 25.05
C GLY A 213 15.99 0.22 24.61
N ASP A 214 15.72 -0.80 25.42
CA ASP A 214 16.06 -2.20 25.14
C ASP A 214 14.92 -3.11 25.61
N ILE A 215 14.34 -3.87 24.69
CA ILE A 215 13.26 -4.82 24.97
C ILE A 215 13.73 -6.23 24.53
N PRO A 216 14.13 -7.09 25.47
CA PRO A 216 14.52 -8.46 25.16
C PRO A 216 13.30 -9.34 24.88
N VAL A 217 13.43 -10.22 23.89
CA VAL A 217 12.49 -11.25 23.47
C VAL A 217 13.25 -12.56 23.30
N LYS A 218 13.10 -13.45 24.28
CA LYS A 218 13.76 -14.75 24.31
C LYS A 218 12.89 -15.85 23.72
N PHE A 219 13.52 -16.74 22.95
CA PHE A 219 12.92 -17.92 22.35
C PHE A 219 13.66 -19.17 22.79
N ASP A 220 12.92 -20.27 22.91
CA ASP A 220 13.48 -21.58 23.25
C ASP A 220 14.22 -22.23 22.07
N PHE A 221 13.86 -21.84 20.85
CA PHE A 221 14.42 -22.35 19.61
C PHE A 221 14.88 -21.21 18.69
N PRO A 222 15.91 -21.40 17.86
CA PRO A 222 16.35 -20.41 16.89
C PRO A 222 15.23 -19.96 15.95
N GLN A 223 15.08 -18.66 15.82
CA GLN A 223 14.08 -17.99 14.99
C GLN A 223 14.72 -17.16 13.88
N GLN A 224 14.01 -17.07 12.75
CA GLN A 224 14.24 -16.09 11.70
C GLN A 224 13.06 -15.12 11.65
N VAL A 225 13.33 -13.86 11.27
CA VAL A 225 12.28 -12.90 10.92
C VAL A 225 11.69 -13.28 9.55
N ALA A 226 10.42 -13.69 9.55
CA ALA A 226 9.65 -13.94 8.33
C ALA A 226 9.05 -12.65 7.75
N PHE A 227 8.64 -11.72 8.63
CA PHE A 227 8.03 -10.45 8.27
C PHE A 227 8.34 -9.36 9.28
N GLY A 228 8.29 -8.10 8.84
CA GLY A 228 8.26 -6.98 9.77
C GLY A 228 7.90 -5.67 9.08
N THR A 229 7.21 -4.80 9.80
CA THR A 229 6.81 -3.47 9.30
C THR A 229 6.48 -2.56 10.47
N THR A 230 6.23 -1.29 10.19
CA THR A 230 5.84 -0.27 11.18
C THR A 230 4.33 -0.07 11.20
N ILE A 231 3.83 0.42 12.33
CA ILE A 231 2.52 1.05 12.46
C ILE A 231 2.77 2.56 12.41
N THR A 232 2.14 3.21 11.44
CA THR A 232 2.29 4.62 11.14
C THR A 232 1.67 5.48 12.25
N LYS A 233 2.38 6.53 12.67
CA LYS A 233 1.86 7.62 13.49
C LYS A 233 1.60 8.82 12.60
N MET A 234 0.34 9.16 12.39
CA MET A 234 -0.02 10.41 11.71
C MET A 234 0.14 11.58 12.67
N TYR A 235 0.73 12.68 12.19
CA TYR A 235 0.82 13.92 12.91
C TYR A 235 -0.10 14.95 12.25
N GLU A 236 -0.96 15.60 13.03
CA GLU A 236 -1.91 16.59 12.49
C GLU A 236 -1.21 17.80 11.86
N ASP A 237 -0.06 18.21 12.41
CA ASP A 237 0.73 19.35 11.94
C ASP A 237 1.59 19.03 10.71
N ASP A 238 1.90 17.76 10.48
CA ASP A 238 2.75 17.30 9.38
C ASP A 238 2.37 15.87 8.91
N PRO A 239 1.21 15.69 8.26
CA PRO A 239 0.72 14.38 7.84
C PRO A 239 1.59 13.73 6.75
N ASP A 240 2.40 14.53 6.04
CA ASP A 240 3.29 14.05 4.97
C ASP A 240 4.59 13.43 5.50
N ASN A 241 4.93 13.65 6.77
CA ASN A 241 6.07 13.02 7.44
C ASN A 241 5.59 12.22 8.67
N PRO A 242 4.92 11.08 8.45
CA PRO A 242 4.44 10.28 9.54
C PRO A 242 5.58 9.65 10.34
N GLY A 243 5.35 9.47 11.64
CA GLY A 243 6.27 8.81 12.55
C GLY A 243 5.91 7.34 12.75
N ILE A 244 6.45 6.76 13.82
CA ILE A 244 6.24 5.34 14.16
C ILE A 244 5.53 5.24 15.52
N SER A 245 4.31 4.68 15.55
CA SER A 245 3.55 4.39 16.78
C SER A 245 3.72 2.95 17.27
N GLY A 246 4.12 2.04 16.38
CA GLY A 246 4.42 0.67 16.75
C GLY A 246 5.23 -0.06 15.69
N ILE A 247 5.68 -1.26 16.04
CA ILE A 247 6.44 -2.12 15.14
C ILE A 247 5.93 -3.55 15.28
N VAL A 248 5.72 -4.19 14.15
CA VAL A 248 5.29 -5.58 14.07
C VAL A 248 6.38 -6.43 13.46
N PHE A 249 6.61 -7.59 14.06
CA PHE A 249 7.41 -8.66 13.47
C PHE A 249 6.67 -9.98 13.53
N VAL A 250 6.91 -10.83 12.55
CA VAL A 250 6.56 -12.24 12.64
C VAL A 250 7.82 -13.07 12.47
N THR A 251 8.09 -13.92 13.46
CA THR A 251 9.22 -14.85 13.44
C THR A 251 8.76 -16.28 13.14
N VAL A 252 9.67 -17.08 12.61
CA VAL A 252 9.45 -18.48 12.25
C VAL A 252 10.65 -19.32 12.68
N PRO A 253 10.47 -20.58 13.12
CA PRO A 253 11.56 -21.44 13.53
C PRO A 253 12.55 -21.71 12.39
N MET A 254 13.82 -21.78 12.75
CA MET A 254 14.90 -22.17 11.85
C MET A 254 15.30 -23.62 12.07
N GLY A 255 15.81 -24.24 11.02
CA GLY A 255 16.45 -25.54 11.12
C GLY A 255 17.29 -25.87 9.88
N GLY A 256 17.70 -27.13 9.77
CA GLY A 256 18.59 -27.61 8.71
C GLY A 256 19.87 -28.25 9.23
N PRO A 257 20.80 -28.64 8.33
CA PRO A 257 22.03 -29.32 8.68
C PRO A 257 22.81 -28.58 9.77
N GLY A 258 23.15 -29.28 10.86
CA GLY A 258 23.83 -28.71 12.03
C GLY A 258 22.92 -28.12 13.11
N MET A 259 21.65 -27.81 12.79
CA MET A 259 20.66 -27.25 13.73
C MET A 259 19.65 -28.26 14.26
N ASN A 260 19.61 -29.49 13.73
CA ASN A 260 18.55 -30.48 14.02
C ASN A 260 18.29 -30.73 15.52
N LYS A 261 19.29 -30.60 16.40
CA LYS A 261 19.13 -30.81 17.85
C LYS A 261 18.60 -29.58 18.59
N PHE A 262 18.58 -28.42 17.94
CA PHE A 262 18.21 -27.13 18.51
C PHE A 262 16.99 -26.52 17.82
N ALA A 263 16.50 -27.13 16.73
CA ALA A 263 15.38 -26.63 15.96
C ALA A 263 14.05 -27.01 16.63
N ASP A 264 13.04 -26.14 16.50
CA ASP A 264 11.68 -26.43 16.95
C ASP A 264 11.13 -27.63 16.14
N PRO A 265 10.64 -28.72 16.76
CA PRO A 265 10.03 -29.82 16.02
C PRO A 265 8.81 -29.39 15.18
N LYS A 266 8.17 -28.26 15.52
CA LYS A 266 7.06 -27.66 14.77
C LYS A 266 7.56 -26.60 13.80
N MET A 267 7.84 -27.01 12.56
CA MET A 267 8.40 -26.14 11.52
C MET A 267 7.53 -24.93 11.13
N ASN A 268 6.24 -24.99 11.44
CA ASN A 268 5.23 -23.97 11.15
C ASN A 268 4.76 -23.20 12.41
N ASN A 269 5.51 -23.23 13.52
CA ASN A 269 5.18 -22.52 14.75
C ASN A 269 5.65 -21.06 14.71
N TYR A 270 4.87 -20.18 14.09
CA TYR A 270 5.19 -18.76 13.96
C TYR A 270 4.95 -18.02 15.28
N THR A 271 5.62 -16.87 15.47
CA THR A 271 5.33 -15.96 16.59
C THR A 271 5.17 -14.53 16.08
N TYR A 272 4.01 -13.95 16.35
CA TYR A 272 3.72 -12.54 16.16
C TYR A 272 4.22 -11.73 17.36
N LEU A 273 4.90 -10.62 17.08
CA LEU A 273 5.37 -9.65 18.06
C LEU A 273 4.87 -8.26 17.67
N ARG A 274 4.22 -7.55 18.59
CA ARG A 274 3.86 -6.14 18.44
C ARG A 274 4.52 -5.33 19.54
N PHE A 275 5.23 -4.30 19.15
CA PHE A 275 5.87 -3.35 20.04
C PHE A 275 5.16 -2.01 19.95
N ASN A 276 4.97 -1.36 21.10
CA ASN A 276 4.60 0.05 21.16
C ASN A 276 5.87 0.89 21.24
N THR A 277 5.92 1.93 20.41
CA THR A 277 7.04 2.88 20.37
C THR A 277 6.67 4.23 20.96
N GLU A 278 5.40 4.44 21.32
CA GLU A 278 4.95 5.65 21.99
C GLU A 278 5.27 5.63 23.49
N GLY A 279 5.83 6.74 23.98
CA GLY A 279 6.30 6.84 25.36
C GLY A 279 7.51 5.94 25.61
N THR A 280 7.46 5.16 26.69
CA THR A 280 8.48 4.13 26.98
C THR A 280 8.21 2.90 26.11
N PRO A 281 9.15 2.50 25.23
CA PRO A 281 8.97 1.34 24.37
C PRO A 281 8.63 0.08 25.17
N SER A 282 7.68 -0.72 24.68
CA SER A 282 7.24 -1.95 25.36
C SER A 282 6.76 -3.01 24.36
N LEU A 283 6.91 -4.28 24.72
CA LEU A 283 6.29 -5.41 24.01
C LEU A 283 4.80 -5.44 24.38
N LYS A 284 3.92 -5.15 23.42
CA LYS A 284 2.46 -5.15 23.60
C LYS A 284 1.89 -6.55 23.48
N GLU A 285 2.28 -7.28 22.43
CA GLU A 285 1.72 -8.59 22.12
C GLU A 285 2.83 -9.56 21.73
N ARG A 286 2.74 -10.79 22.24
CA ARG A 286 3.54 -11.94 21.82
C ARG A 286 2.60 -13.13 21.68
N ILE A 287 2.36 -13.56 20.44
CA ILE A 287 1.35 -14.57 20.13
C ILE A 287 1.99 -15.64 19.27
N SER A 288 2.10 -16.86 19.79
CA SER A 288 2.53 -18.02 19.01
C SER A 288 1.33 -18.67 18.33
N PHE A 289 1.51 -19.10 17.08
CA PHE A 289 0.46 -19.74 16.28
C PHE A 289 1.04 -20.70 15.26
N GLU A 290 0.27 -21.74 14.91
CA GLU A 290 0.66 -22.69 13.87
C GLU A 290 0.10 -22.22 12.52
N SER A 291 0.98 -21.95 11.57
CA SER A 291 0.58 -21.60 10.21
C SER A 291 0.14 -22.85 9.44
N PRO A 292 -0.99 -22.81 8.71
CA PRO A 292 -1.37 -23.85 7.74
C PRO A 292 -0.24 -24.26 6.78
N ALA A 293 0.64 -23.33 6.40
CA ALA A 293 1.80 -23.60 5.58
C ALA A 293 3.13 -23.28 6.31
N ILE A 294 4.15 -24.11 6.06
CA ILE A 294 5.50 -23.86 6.57
C ILE A 294 6.15 -22.66 5.87
N TYR A 295 5.86 -22.43 4.59
CA TYR A 295 6.33 -21.25 3.88
C TYR A 295 5.16 -20.29 3.66
N TRP A 296 5.07 -19.28 4.52
CA TRP A 296 4.19 -18.14 4.32
C TRP A 296 5.02 -16.88 4.07
N ARG A 297 4.97 -16.36 2.84
CA ARG A 297 5.56 -15.07 2.51
C ARG A 297 4.50 -14.00 2.71
N MET A 298 4.58 -13.32 3.84
CA MET A 298 3.70 -12.21 4.17
C MET A 298 4.07 -11.02 3.29
N ASP A 299 3.11 -10.57 2.50
CA ASP A 299 3.29 -9.52 1.50
C ASP A 299 2.80 -8.16 2.04
N GLU A 300 1.80 -8.14 2.92
CA GLU A 300 1.18 -6.90 3.41
C GLU A 300 0.66 -7.01 4.85
N MET A 301 0.63 -5.88 5.56
CA MET A 301 -0.03 -5.72 6.85
C MET A 301 -0.93 -4.48 6.87
N VAL A 302 -2.14 -4.67 7.36
CA VAL A 302 -3.13 -3.59 7.49
C VAL A 302 -3.51 -3.43 8.96
N VAL A 303 -3.59 -2.18 9.41
CA VAL A 303 -4.19 -1.84 10.70
C VAL A 303 -5.52 -1.18 10.43
N ALA A 304 -6.61 -1.76 10.93
CA ALA A 304 -7.94 -1.18 10.90
C ALA A 304 -8.49 -1.21 12.33
N ASP A 305 -8.78 -0.02 12.86
CA ASP A 305 -9.00 0.18 14.30
C ASP A 305 -7.86 -0.42 15.13
N ASP A 306 -8.18 -1.30 16.09
CA ASP A 306 -7.21 -2.02 16.90
C ASP A 306 -6.78 -3.38 16.32
N ALA A 307 -7.40 -3.80 15.20
CA ALA A 307 -7.12 -5.09 14.57
C ALA A 307 -5.95 -4.99 13.57
N VAL A 308 -5.16 -6.06 13.50
CA VAL A 308 -4.06 -6.21 12.55
C VAL A 308 -4.37 -7.37 11.61
N TYR A 309 -4.35 -7.08 10.31
CA TYR A 309 -4.48 -8.07 9.25
C TYR A 309 -3.13 -8.32 8.62
N ILE A 310 -2.75 -9.58 8.40
CA ILE A 310 -1.54 -9.95 7.67
C ILE A 310 -1.93 -10.88 6.53
N PHE A 311 -1.55 -10.51 5.33
CA PHE A 311 -1.86 -11.21 4.09
C PHE A 311 -0.57 -11.68 3.41
N GLY A 312 -0.61 -12.86 2.79
CA GLY A 312 0.46 -13.25 1.88
C GLY A 312 0.31 -14.62 1.24
N VAL A 313 1.16 -14.90 0.28
CA VAL A 313 1.17 -16.18 -0.46
C VAL A 313 1.83 -17.32 0.35
N SER A 314 1.30 -18.53 0.18
CA SER A 314 1.77 -19.72 0.90
C SER A 314 2.25 -20.84 -0.03
N ALA A 315 3.19 -21.64 0.46
CA ALA A 315 3.62 -22.87 -0.18
C ALA A 315 3.85 -23.97 0.88
N PRO A 316 3.55 -25.24 0.55
CA PRO A 316 3.87 -26.33 1.44
C PRO A 316 5.38 -26.42 1.59
N GLY A 317 5.87 -26.44 2.83
CA GLY A 317 7.23 -26.87 3.09
C GLY A 317 7.25 -28.38 3.00
N LYS A 318 8.01 -28.94 2.06
CA LYS A 318 8.23 -30.39 1.94
C LYS A 318 9.10 -30.89 3.10
N GLU A 319 8.58 -30.86 4.33
CA GLU A 319 9.29 -31.22 5.57
C GLU A 319 10.60 -30.42 5.76
N LYS A 320 10.60 -29.17 5.31
CA LYS A 320 11.74 -28.26 5.42
C LYS A 320 11.31 -27.02 6.19
N TYR A 321 12.17 -26.55 7.08
CA TYR A 321 12.04 -25.25 7.73
C TYR A 321 12.01 -24.11 6.71
N TYR A 322 11.38 -23.00 7.09
CA TYR A 322 11.23 -21.80 6.28
C TYR A 322 12.55 -21.34 5.63
N ASN A 323 13.62 -21.27 6.42
CA ASN A 323 14.96 -20.83 6.00
C ASN A 323 15.63 -21.76 4.97
N MET A 324 15.15 -23.00 4.83
CA MET A 324 15.66 -24.00 3.89
C MET A 324 14.87 -24.02 2.57
N ILE A 325 13.82 -23.21 2.45
CA ILE A 325 12.97 -23.12 1.27
C ILE A 325 13.42 -21.89 0.45
N THR A 326 14.02 -22.15 -0.70
CA THR A 326 14.53 -21.12 -1.61
C THR A 326 13.85 -21.21 -2.98
N ASN A 327 13.86 -20.11 -3.72
CA ASN A 327 13.40 -20.05 -5.12
C ASN A 327 11.94 -20.53 -5.35
N VAL A 328 11.02 -20.18 -4.44
CA VAL A 328 9.60 -20.46 -4.65
C VAL A 328 9.08 -19.59 -5.80
N THR A 329 8.74 -20.25 -6.92
CA THR A 329 8.19 -19.59 -8.12
C THR A 329 6.69 -19.83 -8.31
N LYS A 330 6.14 -20.87 -7.66
CA LYS A 330 4.72 -21.19 -7.66
C LYS A 330 4.21 -21.51 -6.25
N PHE A 331 3.30 -20.68 -5.78
CA PHE A 331 2.57 -20.81 -4.53
C PHE A 331 1.38 -21.76 -4.68
N LYS A 332 0.87 -22.26 -3.56
CA LYS A 332 -0.23 -23.23 -3.50
C LYS A 332 -1.47 -22.70 -2.80
N GLY A 333 -1.33 -21.59 -2.10
CA GLY A 333 -2.43 -20.89 -1.48
C GLY A 333 -2.06 -19.47 -1.12
N VAL A 334 -2.98 -18.86 -0.41
CA VAL A 334 -2.87 -17.54 0.19
C VAL A 334 -3.36 -17.65 1.62
N GLN A 335 -2.68 -17.02 2.56
CA GLN A 335 -3.09 -16.98 3.94
C GLN A 335 -3.46 -15.56 4.36
N LEU A 336 -4.50 -15.47 5.19
CA LEU A 336 -4.96 -14.23 5.80
C LEU A 336 -5.12 -14.47 7.30
N MET A 337 -4.44 -13.64 8.08
CA MET A 337 -4.52 -13.63 9.54
C MET A 337 -5.16 -12.34 10.01
N LYS A 338 -5.99 -12.43 11.05
CA LYS A 338 -6.45 -11.29 11.83
C LYS A 338 -6.06 -11.47 13.29
N ILE A 339 -5.45 -10.45 13.86
CA ILE A 339 -5.13 -10.34 15.28
C ILE A 339 -5.98 -9.23 15.85
N ALA A 340 -6.75 -9.54 16.89
CA ALA A 340 -7.58 -8.58 17.60
C ALA A 340 -7.76 -9.04 19.05
N GLY A 341 -7.85 -8.07 19.97
CA GLY A 341 -8.02 -8.37 21.40
C GLY A 341 -6.92 -9.27 21.96
N GLY A 342 -5.66 -9.09 21.52
CA GLY A 342 -4.51 -9.84 22.05
C GLY A 342 -4.38 -11.30 21.62
N LYS A 343 -5.13 -11.75 20.60
CA LYS A 343 -5.09 -13.13 20.09
C LYS A 343 -5.23 -13.18 18.57
N VAL A 344 -4.81 -14.30 17.97
CA VAL A 344 -5.21 -14.63 16.59
C VAL A 344 -6.72 -14.91 16.61
N GLU A 345 -7.50 -14.04 15.98
CA GLU A 345 -8.95 -14.22 15.83
C GLU A 345 -9.24 -15.30 14.77
N TYR A 346 -8.51 -15.23 13.65
CA TYR A 346 -8.47 -16.29 12.64
C TYR A 346 -7.15 -16.27 11.87
N LEU A 347 -6.79 -17.42 11.33
CA LEU A 347 -5.75 -17.62 10.33
C LEU A 347 -6.27 -18.66 9.34
N THR A 348 -6.59 -18.23 8.13
CA THR A 348 -7.14 -19.08 7.07
C THR A 348 -6.12 -19.32 5.97
N GLU A 349 -6.32 -20.41 5.22
CA GLU A 349 -5.64 -20.65 3.95
C GLU A 349 -6.68 -20.83 2.86
N THR A 350 -6.49 -20.12 1.75
CA THR A 350 -7.30 -20.23 0.53
C THR A 350 -6.46 -20.93 -0.53
N THR A 351 -6.96 -22.06 -1.03
CA THR A 351 -6.26 -22.88 -2.02
C THR A 351 -6.45 -22.36 -3.44
N LEU A 352 -5.63 -22.82 -4.39
CA LEU A 352 -5.85 -22.52 -5.82
C LEU A 352 -7.19 -23.06 -6.35
N GLU A 353 -7.71 -24.14 -5.76
CA GLU A 353 -9.02 -24.69 -6.10
C GLU A 353 -10.15 -23.76 -5.65
N ASP A 354 -10.03 -23.15 -4.47
CA ASP A 354 -10.97 -22.13 -3.99
C ASP A 354 -11.02 -20.93 -4.94
N PHE A 355 -9.86 -20.44 -5.38
CA PHE A 355 -9.77 -19.34 -6.35
C PHE A 355 -10.43 -19.72 -7.68
N ALA A 356 -10.16 -20.92 -8.20
CA ALA A 356 -10.76 -21.42 -9.44
C ALA A 356 -12.29 -21.54 -9.35
N ALA A 357 -12.81 -21.95 -8.18
CA ALA A 357 -14.24 -22.09 -7.95
C ALA A 357 -14.96 -20.75 -7.76
N LYS A 358 -14.26 -19.71 -7.27
CA LYS A 358 -14.84 -18.43 -6.85
C LYS A 358 -14.45 -17.25 -7.75
N VAL A 359 -13.85 -17.50 -8.90
CA VAL A 359 -13.54 -16.44 -9.88
C VAL A 359 -14.81 -15.89 -10.53
N LYS A 360 -14.86 -14.56 -10.67
CA LYS A 360 -15.94 -13.75 -11.20
C LYS A 360 -15.32 -12.73 -12.16
N PHE A 361 -16.01 -12.47 -13.27
CA PHE A 361 -15.57 -11.52 -14.28
C PHE A 361 -16.79 -10.78 -14.84
N PRO A 362 -16.62 -9.58 -15.41
CA PRO A 362 -17.72 -8.82 -15.95
C PRO A 362 -18.48 -9.55 -17.05
N PRO A 363 -19.81 -9.39 -17.18
CA PRO A 363 -20.64 -10.14 -18.14
C PRO A 363 -20.22 -10.00 -19.61
N SER A 364 -19.71 -8.82 -20.00
CA SER A 364 -19.25 -8.57 -21.38
C SER A 364 -17.88 -9.17 -21.69
N GLN A 365 -17.12 -9.58 -20.67
CA GLN A 365 -15.76 -10.07 -20.84
C GLN A 365 -15.72 -11.58 -21.05
N LYS A 366 -14.73 -12.03 -21.82
CA LYS A 366 -14.42 -13.46 -21.91
C LYS A 366 -13.98 -13.96 -20.54
N LYS A 367 -14.14 -15.26 -20.29
CA LYS A 367 -13.67 -15.89 -19.06
C LYS A 367 -12.19 -15.56 -18.82
N ILE A 368 -11.92 -14.88 -17.70
CA ILE A 368 -10.56 -14.60 -17.23
C ILE A 368 -10.15 -15.67 -16.22
N GLU A 369 -8.89 -16.08 -16.28
CA GLU A 369 -8.35 -17.13 -15.42
C GLU A 369 -8.28 -16.70 -13.95
N ALA A 370 -8.53 -17.65 -13.04
CA ALA A 370 -8.33 -17.47 -11.62
C ALA A 370 -6.84 -17.22 -11.27
N TYR A 371 -6.56 -16.92 -10.00
CA TYR A 371 -5.20 -16.90 -9.49
C TYR A 371 -4.61 -18.32 -9.49
N GLU A 372 -3.41 -18.47 -10.06
CA GLU A 372 -2.78 -19.79 -10.28
C GLU A 372 -1.56 -20.04 -9.40
N GLY A 373 -1.36 -19.25 -8.34
CA GLY A 373 -0.18 -19.34 -7.49
C GLY A 373 1.09 -18.72 -8.11
N LYS A 374 0.96 -17.90 -9.16
CA LYS A 374 2.08 -17.16 -9.74
C LYS A 374 2.38 -15.90 -8.92
N ARG A 375 3.47 -15.20 -9.24
CA ARG A 375 3.75 -13.90 -8.64
C ARG A 375 2.60 -12.93 -8.96
N PHE A 376 2.24 -12.15 -7.96
CA PHE A 376 1.13 -11.21 -7.96
C PHE A 376 1.68 -9.88 -7.49
N HIS A 377 1.44 -8.82 -8.25
CA HIS A 377 1.82 -7.48 -7.83
C HIS A 377 0.69 -6.92 -6.99
N PHE A 378 0.97 -6.64 -5.73
CA PHE A 378 0.03 -5.99 -4.84
C PHE A 378 -0.10 -4.51 -5.23
N ALA A 379 -1.33 -4.05 -5.43
CA ALA A 379 -1.63 -2.67 -5.79
C ALA A 379 -2.18 -1.88 -4.61
N ASN A 380 -3.16 -2.44 -3.90
CA ASN A 380 -3.82 -1.79 -2.76
C ASN A 380 -4.64 -2.81 -1.94
N TYR A 381 -5.14 -2.41 -0.77
CA TYR A 381 -6.03 -3.22 0.07
C TYR A 381 -7.22 -2.37 0.52
N TYR A 382 -8.26 -3.02 1.05
CA TYR A 382 -9.36 -2.35 1.72
C TYR A 382 -9.96 -3.24 2.82
N VAL A 383 -10.30 -2.64 3.96
CA VAL A 383 -11.09 -3.30 5.01
C VAL A 383 -12.41 -2.55 5.08
N SER A 384 -13.51 -3.22 4.74
CA SER A 384 -14.83 -2.59 4.75
C SER A 384 -15.43 -2.51 6.15
N ASP A 385 -16.45 -1.67 6.29
CA ASP A 385 -17.15 -1.44 7.57
C ASP A 385 -17.73 -2.73 8.18
N ASN A 386 -18.08 -3.72 7.35
CA ASN A 386 -18.56 -5.04 7.80
C ASN A 386 -17.44 -6.03 8.18
N GLY A 387 -16.17 -5.62 8.04
CA GLY A 387 -14.98 -6.40 8.30
C GLY A 387 -14.52 -7.32 7.16
N ASP A 388 -15.15 -7.27 5.99
CA ASP A 388 -14.64 -7.97 4.80
C ASP A 388 -13.28 -7.36 4.38
N PHE A 389 -12.39 -8.20 3.85
CA PHE A 389 -11.03 -7.81 3.51
C PHE A 389 -10.78 -7.97 2.01
N PHE A 390 -10.27 -6.93 1.37
CA PHE A 390 -10.00 -6.89 -0.06
C PHE A 390 -8.52 -6.71 -0.34
N VAL A 391 -8.00 -7.47 -1.30
CA VAL A 391 -6.64 -7.33 -1.82
C VAL A 391 -6.71 -7.08 -3.31
N LEU A 392 -6.21 -5.94 -3.75
CA LEU A 392 -6.12 -5.53 -5.14
C LEU A 392 -4.72 -5.79 -5.66
N GLY A 393 -4.64 -6.16 -6.93
CA GLY A 393 -3.37 -6.30 -7.58
C GLY A 393 -3.48 -6.82 -8.99
N GLN A 394 -2.37 -7.32 -9.52
CA GLN A 394 -2.26 -7.61 -10.93
C GLN A 394 -1.35 -8.79 -11.22
N LYS A 395 -1.74 -9.59 -12.22
CA LYS A 395 -0.88 -10.63 -12.77
C LYS A 395 0.27 -9.99 -13.54
N PHE A 396 1.47 -10.57 -13.42
CA PHE A 396 2.59 -10.19 -14.27
C PHE A 396 3.46 -11.39 -14.64
N ASP A 397 4.11 -11.31 -15.79
CA ASP A 397 5.22 -12.19 -16.14
C ASP A 397 6.54 -11.44 -15.97
N GLU A 398 7.58 -12.13 -15.50
CA GLU A 398 8.92 -11.56 -15.43
C GLU A 398 9.61 -11.65 -16.79
N ALA A 399 10.16 -10.53 -17.26
CA ALA A 399 10.98 -10.47 -18.46
C ALA A 399 12.30 -9.73 -18.19
N LYS A 400 13.28 -9.89 -19.09
CA LYS A 400 14.58 -9.21 -18.98
C LYS A 400 14.46 -7.69 -18.92
N GLU A 401 13.42 -7.14 -19.52
CA GLU A 401 13.14 -5.70 -19.61
C GLU A 401 12.29 -5.18 -18.44
N GLY A 402 11.94 -6.05 -17.48
CA GLY A 402 11.03 -5.75 -16.38
C GLY A 402 9.77 -6.61 -16.41
N ASN A 403 8.86 -6.34 -15.46
CA ASN A 403 7.59 -7.04 -15.36
C ASN A 403 6.68 -6.70 -16.54
N LYS A 404 5.93 -7.69 -17.02
CA LYS A 404 4.89 -7.56 -18.06
C LYS A 404 3.52 -7.80 -17.42
N TYR A 405 2.84 -6.72 -17.10
CA TYR A 405 1.53 -6.73 -16.45
C TYR A 405 0.42 -7.20 -17.40
N LYS A 406 -0.58 -7.87 -16.80
CA LYS A 406 -1.75 -8.47 -17.47
C LYS A 406 -3.03 -8.05 -16.73
N ASP A 407 -4.01 -8.94 -16.66
CA ASP A 407 -5.29 -8.73 -15.99
C ASP A 407 -5.13 -8.33 -14.52
N VAL A 408 -6.03 -7.47 -14.07
CA VAL A 408 -6.13 -7.06 -12.67
C VAL A 408 -7.04 -8.02 -11.92
N LEU A 409 -6.66 -8.31 -10.66
CA LEU A 409 -7.44 -9.18 -9.79
C LEU A 409 -7.72 -8.48 -8.48
N THR A 410 -8.90 -8.77 -7.92
CA THR A 410 -9.24 -8.43 -6.53
C THR A 410 -9.67 -9.69 -5.79
N PHE A 411 -9.05 -9.97 -4.64
CA PHE A 411 -9.45 -11.05 -3.74
C PHE A 411 -10.34 -10.47 -2.65
N HIS A 412 -11.51 -11.05 -2.44
CA HIS A 412 -12.49 -10.61 -1.45
C HIS A 412 -12.72 -11.72 -0.43
N PHE A 413 -12.29 -11.49 0.80
CA PHE A 413 -12.46 -12.37 1.95
C PHE A 413 -13.58 -11.84 2.84
N ASP A 414 -14.35 -12.74 3.43
CA ASP A 414 -15.30 -12.37 4.47
C ASP A 414 -14.60 -11.93 5.77
N ASN A 415 -15.38 -11.43 6.71
CA ASN A 415 -14.91 -11.07 8.05
C ASN A 415 -14.37 -12.23 8.92
N LYS A 416 -14.29 -13.46 8.38
CA LYS A 416 -13.64 -14.64 8.98
C LYS A 416 -12.41 -15.08 8.19
N GLY A 417 -12.00 -14.30 7.20
CA GLY A 417 -10.86 -14.56 6.33
C GLY A 417 -11.11 -15.63 5.26
N VAL A 418 -12.36 -16.04 5.01
CA VAL A 418 -12.69 -17.02 3.98
C VAL A 418 -12.92 -16.32 2.65
N LEU A 419 -12.29 -16.80 1.57
CA LEU A 419 -12.49 -16.22 0.23
C LEU A 419 -13.99 -16.30 -0.15
N LYS A 420 -14.63 -15.15 -0.36
CA LYS A 420 -15.98 -15.03 -0.93
C LYS A 420 -15.93 -15.06 -2.45
N SER A 421 -15.02 -14.29 -3.04
CA SER A 421 -14.90 -14.16 -4.50
C SER A 421 -13.50 -13.70 -4.90
N GLN A 422 -13.09 -14.08 -6.11
CA GLN A 422 -12.01 -13.41 -6.83
C GLN A 422 -12.63 -12.67 -8.02
N TYR A 423 -12.45 -11.37 -8.09
CA TYR A 423 -12.82 -10.58 -9.27
C TYR A 423 -11.63 -10.49 -10.21
N ALA A 424 -11.86 -10.67 -11.51
CA ALA A 424 -10.85 -10.56 -12.54
C ALA A 424 -11.41 -9.69 -13.67
N VAL A 425 -10.62 -8.69 -14.08
CA VAL A 425 -11.00 -7.71 -15.11
C VAL A 425 -9.83 -7.56 -16.07
N ASP A 426 -10.13 -7.58 -17.37
CA ASP A 426 -9.14 -7.30 -18.41
C ASP A 426 -8.69 -5.83 -18.38
N LEU A 427 -7.47 -5.58 -18.83
CA LEU A 427 -7.07 -4.22 -19.16
C LEU A 427 -7.66 -3.82 -20.50
N LEU A 428 -8.18 -2.60 -20.58
CA LEU A 428 -8.58 -2.00 -21.84
C LEU A 428 -7.34 -1.60 -22.65
N GLU A 429 -6.29 -1.16 -21.97
CA GLU A 429 -5.00 -0.83 -22.59
C GLU A 429 -4.05 -2.03 -22.63
N SER A 430 -3.48 -2.30 -23.81
CA SER A 430 -2.49 -3.38 -24.01
C SER A 430 -1.18 -2.88 -24.63
N ASN A 431 -0.94 -1.58 -24.55
CA ASN A 431 0.23 -0.89 -25.09
C ASN A 431 1.50 -1.16 -24.25
N GLN A 432 2.68 -0.69 -24.70
CA GLN A 432 3.94 -0.93 -24.00
C GLN A 432 4.00 -0.33 -22.59
N TYR A 433 3.27 0.76 -22.33
CA TYR A 433 3.30 1.48 -21.06
C TYR A 433 2.45 0.77 -20.00
N SER A 434 1.21 0.42 -20.35
CA SER A 434 0.31 -0.39 -19.50
C SER A 434 0.96 -1.72 -19.08
N LYS A 435 1.70 -2.37 -20.00
CA LYS A 435 2.43 -3.61 -19.72
C LYS A 435 3.64 -3.41 -18.81
N ALA A 436 4.23 -2.22 -18.72
CA ALA A 436 5.45 -1.97 -17.97
C ALA A 436 5.21 -1.44 -16.54
N ALA A 437 4.14 -0.65 -16.33
CA ALA A 437 3.92 0.07 -15.07
C ALA A 437 2.83 -0.53 -14.17
N GLY A 438 2.00 -1.43 -14.70
CA GLY A 438 0.83 -1.96 -14.00
C GLY A 438 -0.30 -0.93 -13.93
N CYS A 439 -1.52 -1.39 -13.66
CA CYS A 439 -2.70 -0.53 -13.55
C CYS A 439 -2.89 -0.16 -12.07
N PRO A 440 -2.80 1.13 -11.69
CA PRO A 440 -3.18 1.59 -10.36
C PRO A 440 -4.65 1.29 -10.08
N GLN A 441 -4.95 0.89 -8.85
CA GLN A 441 -6.28 0.45 -8.45
C GLN A 441 -6.66 0.99 -7.08
N ASP A 442 -7.96 1.23 -6.90
CA ASP A 442 -8.53 1.66 -5.63
C ASP A 442 -9.93 1.05 -5.42
N LEU A 443 -10.39 1.04 -4.17
CA LEU A 443 -11.75 0.64 -3.82
C LEU A 443 -12.45 1.75 -3.05
N ILE A 444 -13.71 1.97 -3.40
CA ILE A 444 -14.59 2.87 -2.66
C ILE A 444 -15.77 2.05 -2.16
N GLU A 445 -15.99 2.07 -0.85
CA GLU A 445 -17.17 1.43 -0.26
C GLU A 445 -18.39 2.32 -0.45
N GLY A 446 -19.46 1.70 -0.94
CA GLY A 446 -20.82 2.17 -0.78
C GLY A 446 -21.63 1.15 0.02
N ASN A 447 -22.86 1.49 0.39
CA ASN A 447 -23.67 0.72 1.35
C ASN A 447 -23.68 -0.82 1.15
N LYS A 448 -23.87 -1.31 -0.07
CA LYS A 448 -23.90 -2.75 -0.39
C LYS A 448 -22.97 -3.12 -1.54
N SER A 449 -22.04 -2.24 -1.87
CA SER A 449 -21.24 -2.37 -3.07
C SER A 449 -19.85 -1.80 -2.89
N MET A 450 -18.87 -2.44 -3.52
CA MET A 450 -17.54 -1.86 -3.69
C MET A 450 -17.41 -1.33 -5.11
N TYR A 451 -16.91 -0.11 -5.27
CA TYR A 451 -16.60 0.49 -6.55
C TYR A 451 -15.11 0.34 -6.78
N TRP A 452 -14.75 -0.53 -7.73
CA TRP A 452 -13.38 -0.80 -8.09
C TRP A 452 -12.92 0.17 -9.17
N LEU A 453 -12.02 1.06 -8.77
CA LEU A 453 -11.38 2.00 -9.65
C LEU A 453 -10.13 1.36 -10.25
N MET A 454 -10.01 1.46 -11.57
CA MET A 454 -8.84 1.03 -12.34
C MET A 454 -8.37 2.20 -13.20
N MET A 455 -7.10 2.57 -13.09
CA MET A 455 -6.52 3.70 -13.84
C MET A 455 -5.75 3.15 -15.05
N GLU A 456 -6.41 3.11 -16.20
CA GLU A 456 -5.82 2.59 -17.45
C GLU A 456 -4.70 3.49 -17.96
N ILE A 457 -3.57 2.91 -18.36
CA ILE A 457 -2.40 3.67 -18.84
C ILE A 457 -2.38 3.67 -20.37
N LYS A 458 -2.76 4.80 -20.99
CA LYS A 458 -2.74 4.96 -22.44
C LYS A 458 -1.36 5.33 -22.99
N GLY A 459 -0.52 5.97 -22.18
CA GLY A 459 0.80 6.39 -22.59
C GLY A 459 1.54 7.24 -21.57
N VAL A 460 2.59 7.92 -22.05
CA VAL A 460 3.33 8.93 -21.30
C VAL A 460 3.54 10.17 -22.16
N THR A 461 3.64 11.35 -21.55
CA THR A 461 4.01 12.59 -22.23
C THR A 461 5.52 12.63 -22.55
N MET A 462 5.90 13.21 -23.70
CA MET A 462 7.30 13.14 -24.20
C MET A 462 8.30 14.03 -23.43
N TRP A 463 7.91 15.24 -23.07
CA TRP A 463 8.84 16.28 -22.56
C TRP A 463 8.91 16.35 -21.03
N ASN A 464 7.93 15.77 -20.35
CA ASN A 464 7.85 15.65 -18.91
C ASN A 464 7.06 14.37 -18.66
N PRO A 465 7.70 13.21 -18.41
CA PRO A 465 7.06 11.90 -18.46
C PRO A 465 6.02 11.75 -17.35
N LYS A 466 4.78 12.17 -17.64
CA LYS A 466 3.59 11.95 -16.83
C LYS A 466 2.81 10.79 -17.44
N PRO A 467 2.31 9.86 -16.64
CA PRO A 467 1.42 8.82 -17.14
C PRO A 467 0.13 9.47 -17.64
N LEU A 468 -0.31 9.04 -18.83
CA LEU A 468 -1.59 9.42 -19.42
C LEU A 468 -2.60 8.36 -18.98
N THR A 469 -3.16 8.55 -17.78
CA THR A 469 -4.12 7.62 -17.18
C THR A 469 -5.57 8.08 -17.34
N TYR A 470 -6.52 7.15 -17.46
CA TYR A 470 -7.95 7.46 -17.41
C TYR A 470 -8.69 6.41 -16.55
N PRO A 471 -9.79 6.79 -15.88
CA PRO A 471 -10.44 5.89 -14.93
C PRO A 471 -11.43 4.96 -15.62
N ARG A 472 -11.47 3.72 -15.13
CA ARG A 472 -12.57 2.78 -15.27
C ARG A 472 -13.14 2.47 -13.89
N ILE A 473 -14.46 2.36 -13.78
CA ILE A 473 -15.13 1.93 -12.54
C ILE A 473 -15.91 0.66 -12.83
N GLY A 474 -15.70 -0.39 -12.03
CA GLY A 474 -16.60 -1.54 -11.95
C GLY A 474 -17.30 -1.58 -10.60
N LYS A 475 -18.58 -1.98 -10.56
CA LYS A 475 -19.34 -2.13 -9.31
C LYS A 475 -19.40 -3.60 -8.92
N ILE A 476 -18.99 -3.88 -7.69
CA ILE A 476 -19.05 -5.19 -7.06
C ILE A 476 -20.21 -5.20 -6.07
N ASP A 477 -21.13 -6.13 -6.20
CA ASP A 477 -22.13 -6.40 -5.16
C ASP A 477 -21.52 -7.35 -4.11
N ILE A 478 -21.38 -6.86 -2.89
CA ILE A 478 -20.64 -7.54 -1.81
C ILE A 478 -21.35 -8.82 -1.34
N ASN A 479 -22.68 -8.88 -1.49
CA ASN A 479 -23.48 -10.01 -1.00
C ASN A 479 -23.49 -11.16 -2.01
N THR A 480 -23.67 -10.83 -3.28
CA THR A 480 -23.76 -11.82 -4.37
C THR A 480 -22.40 -12.18 -4.96
N GLY A 481 -21.38 -11.34 -4.74
CA GLY A 481 -20.07 -11.48 -5.35
C GLY A 481 -20.11 -11.29 -6.88
N THR A 482 -21.05 -10.50 -7.39
CA THR A 482 -21.13 -10.17 -8.82
C THR A 482 -20.42 -8.86 -9.12
N ILE A 483 -19.88 -8.72 -10.33
CA ILE A 483 -19.20 -7.52 -10.81
C ILE A 483 -19.86 -7.02 -12.11
N SER A 484 -20.06 -5.71 -12.23
CA SER A 484 -20.58 -5.07 -13.43
C SER A 484 -19.53 -4.92 -14.52
N ASP A 485 -19.96 -4.65 -15.75
CA ASP A 485 -19.07 -4.17 -16.80
C ASP A 485 -18.44 -2.83 -16.39
N PRO A 486 -17.09 -2.70 -16.44
CA PRO A 486 -16.46 -1.45 -16.05
C PRO A 486 -16.75 -0.33 -17.06
N ALA A 487 -17.21 0.82 -16.55
CA ALA A 487 -17.42 2.03 -17.34
C ALA A 487 -16.11 2.83 -17.45
N ALA A 488 -15.70 3.21 -18.65
CA ALA A 488 -14.55 4.08 -18.87
C ALA A 488 -14.97 5.56 -18.96
N PHE A 489 -14.18 6.45 -18.36
CA PHE A 489 -14.39 7.90 -18.43
C PHE A 489 -13.15 8.60 -18.99
N GLY A 490 -13.26 9.92 -19.22
CA GLY A 490 -12.15 10.71 -19.78
C GLY A 490 -12.24 10.94 -21.29
N LYS A 491 -13.41 10.72 -21.90
CA LYS A 491 -13.65 11.05 -23.31
C LYS A 491 -14.84 11.99 -23.45
N ILE A 492 -14.65 13.11 -24.13
CA ILE A 492 -15.71 14.06 -24.50
C ILE A 492 -15.62 14.23 -26.01
N GLU A 493 -16.67 13.82 -26.73
CA GLU A 493 -16.68 13.78 -28.19
C GLU A 493 -15.45 13.03 -28.75
N LYS A 494 -14.50 13.76 -29.35
CA LYS A 494 -13.26 13.25 -29.93
C LYS A 494 -12.02 13.53 -29.08
N ALA A 495 -12.15 14.26 -27.96
CA ALA A 495 -11.05 14.62 -27.08
C ALA A 495 -10.88 13.60 -25.95
N ASP A 496 -9.63 13.21 -25.71
CA ASP A 496 -9.23 12.38 -24.57
C ASP A 496 -8.66 13.26 -23.46
N TYR A 497 -9.05 12.95 -22.23
CA TYR A 497 -8.62 13.58 -21.00
C TYR A 497 -8.01 12.54 -20.08
N TYR A 498 -6.99 12.96 -19.34
CA TYR A 498 -6.17 12.11 -18.50
C TYR A 498 -6.12 12.65 -17.08
N LEU A 499 -6.15 11.75 -16.11
CA LEU A 499 -6.18 12.08 -14.69
C LEU A 499 -4.95 12.87 -14.27
N ASP A 500 -5.13 13.78 -13.33
CA ASP A 500 -3.99 14.38 -12.64
C ASP A 500 -3.29 13.29 -11.79
N PRO A 501 -1.95 13.14 -11.90
CA PRO A 501 -1.24 12.10 -11.15
C PRO A 501 -1.27 12.27 -9.63
N LYS A 502 -1.42 13.50 -9.13
CA LYS A 502 -1.42 13.81 -7.69
C LYS A 502 -2.83 13.88 -7.13
N PHE A 503 -3.79 14.37 -7.93
CA PHE A 503 -5.19 14.51 -7.55
C PHE A 503 -6.12 13.82 -8.56
N PRO A 504 -6.03 12.48 -8.72
CA PRO A 504 -6.80 11.78 -9.74
C PRO A 504 -8.31 11.88 -9.47
N PHE A 505 -8.72 11.85 -8.20
CA PHE A 505 -10.12 11.95 -7.81
C PHE A 505 -10.31 12.47 -6.38
N LEU A 506 -11.55 12.85 -6.07
CA LEU A 506 -12.04 13.14 -4.72
C LEU A 506 -13.41 12.48 -4.51
N GLN A 507 -13.63 11.91 -3.33
CA GLN A 507 -14.98 11.52 -2.88
C GLN A 507 -15.74 12.76 -2.39
N THR A 508 -17.00 12.91 -2.80
CA THR A 508 -17.85 14.04 -2.43
C THR A 508 -19.22 13.57 -1.93
N ASP A 509 -19.99 14.50 -1.37
CA ASP A 509 -21.39 14.26 -0.97
C ASP A 509 -21.57 13.06 -0.02
N GLY A 510 -20.71 13.00 1.01
CA GLY A 510 -20.74 11.91 2.00
C GLY A 510 -20.33 10.55 1.46
N GLY A 511 -19.50 10.51 0.40
CA GLY A 511 -18.99 9.27 -0.19
C GLY A 511 -19.90 8.66 -1.26
N ASN A 512 -21.03 9.28 -1.58
CA ASN A 512 -21.97 8.78 -2.60
C ASN A 512 -21.54 9.13 -4.02
N LYS A 513 -20.52 9.97 -4.18
CA LYS A 513 -20.06 10.46 -5.47
C LYS A 513 -18.55 10.51 -5.51
N ILE A 514 -18.03 10.36 -6.72
CA ILE A 514 -16.64 10.60 -7.02
C ILE A 514 -16.51 11.64 -8.11
N VAL A 515 -15.55 12.55 -7.95
CA VAL A 515 -15.15 13.52 -8.96
C VAL A 515 -13.75 13.20 -9.43
N PHE A 516 -13.59 12.98 -10.73
CA PHE A 516 -12.28 12.87 -11.38
C PHE A 516 -11.79 14.24 -11.83
N PHE A 517 -10.49 14.47 -11.65
CA PHE A 517 -9.80 15.66 -12.13
C PHE A 517 -8.75 15.24 -13.13
N GLY A 518 -8.73 15.92 -14.28
CA GLY A 518 -7.76 15.63 -15.32
C GLY A 518 -7.56 16.79 -16.27
N SER A 519 -6.84 16.52 -17.35
CA SER A 519 -6.63 17.49 -18.42
C SER A 519 -6.40 16.80 -19.76
N ASP A 520 -6.54 17.57 -20.84
CA ASP A 520 -6.15 17.12 -22.17
C ASP A 520 -4.65 16.79 -22.20
N LYS A 521 -4.19 16.09 -23.24
CA LYS A 521 -2.77 15.71 -23.37
C LYS A 521 -1.80 16.91 -23.26
N SER A 522 -2.24 18.11 -23.62
CA SER A 522 -1.41 19.32 -23.53
C SER A 522 -1.39 19.95 -22.14
N GLY A 523 -2.31 19.58 -21.24
CA GLY A 523 -2.50 20.17 -19.93
C GLY A 523 -3.12 21.57 -19.95
N LYS A 524 -3.73 21.99 -21.07
CA LYS A 524 -4.32 23.33 -21.27
C LYS A 524 -5.79 23.37 -20.88
N THR A 525 -6.51 22.28 -21.15
CA THR A 525 -7.94 22.18 -20.88
C THR A 525 -8.12 21.18 -19.76
N ILE A 526 -8.58 21.64 -18.60
CA ILE A 526 -8.89 20.76 -17.48
C ILE A 526 -10.25 20.12 -17.69
N TRP A 527 -10.43 18.94 -17.09
CA TRP A 527 -11.61 18.12 -17.18
C TRP A 527 -12.08 17.70 -15.79
N PHE A 528 -13.38 17.77 -15.60
CA PHE A 528 -14.09 17.32 -14.42
C PHE A 528 -15.14 16.30 -14.83
N CYS A 529 -15.26 15.23 -14.06
CA CYS A 529 -16.35 14.25 -14.24
C CYS A 529 -16.82 13.76 -12.89
N ARG A 530 -18.08 14.04 -12.57
CA ARG A 530 -18.74 13.48 -11.40
C ARG A 530 -19.52 12.24 -11.80
N VAL A 531 -19.27 11.16 -11.06
CA VAL A 531 -19.94 9.88 -11.23
C VAL A 531 -20.66 9.55 -9.93
N ALA A 532 -21.92 9.15 -10.05
CA ALA A 532 -22.67 8.59 -8.93
C ALA A 532 -22.15 7.18 -8.63
N LEU A 533 -21.89 6.90 -7.35
CA LEU A 533 -21.51 5.58 -6.88
C LEU A 533 -22.79 4.79 -6.59
#